data_AF-A0A815UT82-F1
#
_entry.id   AF-A0A815UT82-F1
#
_cell.length_a   1.000
_cell.length_b   1.000
_cell.length_c   1.000
_cell.angle_alpha   90.00
_cell.angle_beta   90.00
_cell.angle_gamma   90.00
#
_symmetry.space_group_name_H-M   'P 1'
#
loop_
_entity.id
_entity.type
_entity.pdbx_description
1 polymer ?
#
loop_
_entity_poly.entity_id
_entity_poly.type
_entity_poly.pdbx_seq_one_letter_code
_entity_poly.pdbx_strand_id
1 'polypeptide(L)' 'SAVKVLMKFLELIDPNSEFVQNLYRKLAPPLVTLLSTEPEIQYVALRNINLIVQKR' A
#
# COMPACT_ATOMS: atom_id res chain seq x y z
N SER A 1 11.23 1.67 -4.11
CA SER A 1 9.87 2.16 -3.83
C SER A 1 9.70 2.27 -2.32
N ALA A 2 9.30 3.44 -1.84
CA ALA A 2 9.04 3.70 -0.43
C ALA A 2 7.98 2.73 0.16
N VAL A 3 6.99 2.32 -0.64
CA VAL A 3 5.96 1.34 -0.25
C VAL A 3 6.58 0.01 0.16
N LYS A 4 7.58 -0.47 -0.60
CA LYS A 4 8.23 -1.76 -0.31
C LYS A 4 9.02 -1.72 1.01
N VAL A 5 9.64 -0.58 1.30
CA VAL A 5 10.35 -0.35 2.57
C VAL A 5 9.35 -0.30 3.72
N LEU A 6 8.25 0.44 3.55
CA LEU A 6 7.18 0.55 4.53
C LEU A 6 6.54 -0.82 4.84
N MET A 7 6.23 -1.63 3.84
CA MET A 7 5.72 -3.00 4.05
C MET A 7 6.69 -3.85 4.88
N LYS A 8 8.00 -3.72 4.62
CA LYS A 8 9.03 -4.46 5.36
C LYS A 8 9.13 -4.03 6.83
N PHE A 9 8.87 -2.75 7.13
CA PHE A 9 8.81 -2.26 8.51
C PHE A 9 7.51 -2.67 9.22
N LEU A 10 6.39 -2.76 8.50
CA LEU A 10 5.13 -3.25 9.08
C LEU A 10 5.21 -4.71 9.54
N GLU A 11 6.03 -5.54 8.88
CA GLU A 11 6.31 -6.92 9.32
C GLU A 11 7.00 -7.01 10.69
N LEU A 12 7.64 -5.93 11.15
CA LEU A 12 8.32 -5.88 12.46
C LEU A 12 7.37 -5.46 13.59
N ILE A 13 6.12 -5.11 13.27
CA ILE A 13 5.08 -4.70 14.21
C ILE A 13 4.02 -5.80 14.27
N ASP A 14 3.32 -5.93 15.40
CA ASP A 14 2.17 -6.84 15.50
C ASP A 14 1.15 -6.55 14.36
N PRO A 15 0.90 -7.52 13.46
CA PRO A 15 -0.04 -7.37 12.35
C PRO A 15 -1.47 -7.06 12.80
N ASN A 16 -1.83 -7.47 14.02
CA ASN A 16 -3.15 -7.24 14.60
C ASN A 16 -3.26 -5.91 15.34
N SER A 17 -2.18 -5.13 15.40
CA SER A 17 -2.24 -3.80 16.01
C SER A 17 -3.20 -2.88 15.25
N GLU A 18 -3.94 -2.07 15.99
CA GLU A 18 -4.78 -1.01 15.40
C GLU A 18 -3.97 -0.07 14.51
N PHE A 19 -2.69 0.13 14.83
CA PHE A 19 -1.78 0.96 14.03
C PHE A 19 -1.64 0.43 12.61
N VAL A 20 -1.31 -0.86 12.45
CA VAL A 20 -1.15 -1.51 11.15
C VAL A 20 -2.46 -1.47 10.37
N GLN A 21 -3.58 -1.80 11.01
CA GLN A 21 -4.91 -1.75 10.38
C GLN A 21 -5.30 -0.34 9.92
N ASN A 22 -5.05 0.68 10.75
CA ASN A 22 -5.32 2.08 10.42
C ASN A 22 -4.42 2.57 9.28
N LEU A 23 -3.19 2.10 9.22
CA LEU A 23 -2.26 2.47 8.16
C LEU A 23 -2.68 1.90 6.80
N TYR A 24 -3.13 0.64 6.75
CA TYR A 24 -3.71 0.07 5.53
C TYR A 24 -4.96 0.85 5.06
N ARG A 25 -5.85 1.25 5.98
CA ARG A 25 -7.03 2.08 5.64
C ARG A 25 -6.63 3.45 5.07
N LYS A 26 -5.57 4.07 5.58
CA LYS A 26 -5.07 5.37 5.07
C LYS A 26 -4.38 5.25 3.70
N LEU A 27 -3.81 4.09 3.38
CA LEU A 27 -3.15 3.83 2.09
C LEU A 27 -4.14 3.49 0.96
N ALA A 28 -5.33 2.98 1.27
CA ALA A 28 -6.32 2.59 0.25
C ALA A 28 -6.85 3.76 -0.59
N PRO A 29 -7.31 4.90 -0.02
CA PRO A 29 -7.82 6.03 -0.80
C PRO A 29 -6.83 6.60 -1.83
N PRO A 30 -5.57 6.93 -1.49
CA PRO A 30 -4.64 7.52 -2.46
C PRO A 30 -4.24 6.53 -3.56
N LEU A 31 -4.20 5.23 -3.29
CA LEU A 31 -3.90 4.22 -4.32
C LEU A 31 -5.06 4.05 -5.31
N VAL A 32 -6.32 4.18 -4.84
CA VAL A 32 -7.51 4.10 -5.70
C VAL A 32 -7.62 5.34 -6.60
N THR A 33 -7.33 6.54 -6.09
CA THR A 33 -7.39 7.77 -6.91
C THR A 33 -6.35 7.78 -8.03
N LEU A 34 -5.20 7.13 -7.83
CA LEU A 34 -4.15 6.99 -8.84
C LEU A 34 -4.52 6.00 -9.97
N LEU A 35 -5.64 5.28 -9.85
CA LEU A 35 -6.13 4.41 -10.93
C LEU A 35 -6.87 5.17 -12.03
N SER A 36 -7.26 6.43 -11.78
CA SER A 36 -7.96 7.30 -12.73
C SER A 36 -7.06 8.34 -13.40
N THR A 37 -5.74 8.16 -13.32
CA THR A 37 -4.73 9.07 -13.88
C THR A 37 -4.06 8.46 -15.12
N GLU A 38 -3.02 9.13 -15.65
CA GLU A 38 -2.25 8.69 -16.82
C GLU A 38 -1.75 7.23 -16.70
N PRO A 39 -1.62 6.50 -17.83
CA PRO A 39 -1.30 5.07 -17.85
C PRO A 39 -0.02 4.69 -17.09
N GLU A 40 1.01 5.53 -17.13
CA GLU A 40 2.29 5.32 -16.45
C GLU A 40 2.13 5.36 -14.93
N ILE A 41 1.35 6.32 -14.43
CA ILE A 41 1.03 6.45 -13.01
C ILE A 41 0.14 5.29 -12.57
N GLN A 42 -0.84 4.92 -13.40
CA GLN A 42 -1.72 3.79 -13.16
C GLN A 42 -0.93 2.48 -13.03
N TYR A 43 0.07 2.24 -13.90
CA TYR A 43 0.95 1.06 -13.81
C TYR A 43 1.72 1.00 -12.49
N VAL A 44 2.28 2.13 -12.04
CA VAL A 44 2.99 2.21 -10.75
C VAL A 44 2.03 2.00 -9.57
N ALA A 45 0.82 2.56 -9.65
CA ALA A 45 -0.22 2.38 -8.64
C ALA A 45 -0.65 0.91 -8.53
N LEU A 46 -0.94 0.24 -9.65
CA LEU A 46 -1.29 -1.18 -9.71
C LEU A 46 -0.18 -2.07 -9.12
N ARG A 47 1.09 -1.78 -9.44
CA ARG A 47 2.22 -2.50 -8.86
C ARG A 47 2.30 -2.33 -7.35
N ASN A 48 2.07 -1.12 -6.83
CA ASN A 48 2.08 -0.85 -5.40
C ASN A 48 0.89 -1.50 -4.68
N ILE A 49 -0.29 -1.52 -5.30
CA ILE A 49 -1.48 -2.23 -4.78
C ILE A 49 -1.20 -3.73 -4.68
N ASN A 50 -0.66 -4.34 -5.73
CA ASN A 50 -0.31 -5.76 -5.74
C ASN A 50 0.71 -6.10 -4.63
N LEU A 51 1.71 -5.24 -4.41
CA LEU A 51 2.68 -5.41 -3.31
C LEU A 51 2.03 -5.38 -1.92
N ILE A 52 0.99 -4.55 -1.73
CA ILE A 52 0.26 -4.45 -0.46
C ILE A 52 -0.63 -5.68 -0.24
N VAL A 53 -1.36 -6.10 -1.27
CA VAL A 53 -2.26 -7.26 -1.22
C VAL A 53 -1.49 -8.55 -0.94
N GLN A 54 -0.32 -8.73 -1.56
CA GLN A 54 0.53 -9.92 -1.32
C GLN A 54 1.11 -10.00 0.09
N LYS A 55 1.09 -8.90 0.85
CA LYS A 55 1.64 -8.84 2.21
C LYS A 55 0.55 -8.91 3.30
N ARG A 56 -0.72 -8.94 2.89
CA ARG A 56 -1.87 -9.07 3.79
C ARG A 56 -2.32 -10.53 3.91
#